data_AF-A0A377BPP2-F1
#
_entry.id   AF-A0A377BPP2-F1
#
_cell.length_a   1.000
_cell.length_b   1.000
_cell.length_c   1.000
_cell.angle_alpha   90.00
_cell.angle_beta   90.00
_cell.angle_gamma   90.00
#
_symmetry.space_group_name_H-M   'P 1'
#
loop_
_entity.id
_entity.type
_entity.pdbx_description
1 polymer ?
#
loop_
_entity_poly.entity_id
_entity_poly.type
_entity_poly.pdbx_seq_one_letter_code
_entity_poly.pdbx_strand_id
1 'polypeptide(L)'
;MGPNDYMVIGLARIDDRLIHGQVATRWTKETNVSRIIVVSDEVAADTVRKTLLTQVAPPGVTAHVVDVAKMIRVYNNPNMLANA
;
A
#
# COMPACT_ATOMS: atom_id res chain seq x y z
N MET A 1 17.25 -15.03 -7.14
CA MET A 1 15.85 -14.75 -6.82
C MET A 1 15.01 -15.23 -7.98
N GLY A 2 14.10 -16.17 -7.73
CA GLY A 2 13.11 -16.65 -8.69
C GLY A 2 11.85 -15.76 -8.71
N PRO A 3 10.92 -16.00 -9.65
CA PRO A 3 9.72 -15.18 -9.83
C PRO A 3 8.80 -15.09 -8.60
N ASN A 4 8.88 -16.06 -7.69
CA ASN A 4 8.05 -16.14 -6.48
C ASN A 4 8.71 -15.53 -5.24
N ASP A 5 9.91 -14.97 -5.36
CA ASP A 5 10.66 -14.37 -4.24
C ASP A 5 10.30 -12.88 -4.03
N TYR A 6 9.30 -12.36 -4.75
CA TYR A 6 8.89 -10.96 -4.73
C TYR A 6 7.40 -10.81 -4.40
N MET A 7 7.04 -9.60 -3.97
CA MET A 7 5.65 -9.26 -3.70
C MET A 7 4.84 -9.25 -5.01
N VAL A 8 3.70 -9.94 -5.00
CA VAL A 8 2.76 -9.89 -6.13
C VAL A 8 1.97 -8.58 -6.09
N ILE A 9 2.02 -7.81 -7.18
CA ILE A 9 1.25 -6.57 -7.31
C ILE A 9 -0.11 -6.90 -7.91
N GLY A 10 -1.16 -6.87 -7.09
CA GLY A 10 -2.54 -7.12 -7.55
C GLY A 10 -3.14 -5.97 -8.36
N LEU A 11 -2.77 -4.72 -8.06
CA LEU A 11 -3.18 -3.51 -8.77
C LEU A 11 -2.18 -2.37 -8.55
N ALA A 12 -1.90 -1.62 -9.60
CA ALA A 12 -1.28 -0.29 -9.50
C ALA A 12 -2.32 0.76 -9.88
N ARG A 13 -2.57 1.73 -8.98
CA ARG A 13 -3.57 2.79 -9.18
C ARG A 13 -2.93 4.15 -8.93
N ILE A 14 -3.17 5.10 -9.84
CA ILE A 14 -2.76 6.49 -9.71
C ILE A 14 -4.00 7.32 -9.32
N ASP A 15 -3.94 7.97 -8.16
CA ASP A 15 -5.01 8.81 -7.61
C ASP A 15 -4.39 9.77 -6.57
N ASP A 16 -4.54 11.07 -6.76
CA ASP A 16 -3.99 12.11 -5.89
C ASP A 16 -4.68 12.19 -4.50
N ARG A 17 -5.91 11.68 -4.41
CA ARG A 17 -6.70 11.59 -3.17
C ARG A 17 -6.44 10.30 -2.40
N LEU A 18 -5.68 9.36 -2.98
CA LEU A 18 -5.17 8.17 -2.29
C LEU A 18 -6.29 7.27 -1.73
N ILE A 19 -6.43 7.19 -0.40
CA ILE A 19 -7.45 6.37 0.26
C ILE A 19 -8.62 7.29 0.60
N HIS A 20 -9.69 7.22 -0.19
CA HIS A 20 -10.88 8.06 0.00
C HIS A 20 -12.17 7.33 -0.36
N GLY A 21 -13.23 7.68 0.37
CA GLY A 21 -14.60 7.24 0.14
C GLY A 21 -14.73 5.72 -0.03
N GLN A 22 -15.71 5.31 -0.85
CA GLN A 22 -15.94 3.90 -1.16
C GLN A 22 -15.02 3.37 -2.27
N VAL A 23 -14.24 4.24 -2.91
CA VAL A 23 -13.37 3.86 -4.03
C VAL A 23 -12.31 2.88 -3.55
N ALA A 24 -11.63 3.17 -2.44
CA ALA A 24 -10.63 2.25 -1.87
C ALA A 24 -11.25 0.89 -1.48
N THR A 25 -12.41 0.91 -0.82
CA THR A 25 -13.14 -0.31 -0.41
C THR A 25 -13.58 -1.17 -1.58
N ARG A 26 -14.00 -0.55 -2.69
CA ARG A 26 -14.38 -1.29 -3.89
C ARG A 26 -13.18 -1.98 -4.52
N TRP A 27 -12.08 -1.26 -4.70
CA TRP A 27 -10.87 -1.82 -5.29
C TRP A 27 -10.29 -2.94 -4.45
N THR A 28 -10.23 -2.81 -3.11
CA THR A 28 -9.67 -3.88 -2.26
C THR A 28 -10.45 -5.19 -2.37
N LYS A 29 -11.79 -5.10 -2.51
CA LYS A 29 -12.65 -6.27 -2.74
C LYS A 29 -12.48 -6.85 -4.14
N GLU A 30 -12.52 -6.02 -5.18
CA GLU A 30 -12.42 -6.48 -6.57
C GLU A 30 -11.05 -7.12 -6.88
N THR A 31 -9.97 -6.63 -6.26
CA THR A 31 -8.61 -7.17 -6.47
C THR A 31 -8.19 -8.18 -5.41
N ASN A 32 -9.04 -8.44 -4.41
CA ASN A 32 -8.78 -9.35 -3.28
C ASN A 32 -7.44 -9.07 -2.56
N VAL A 33 -7.10 -7.80 -2.37
CA VAL A 33 -5.86 -7.40 -1.67
C VAL A 33 -6.13 -7.12 -0.19
N SER A 34 -5.24 -7.59 0.67
CA SER A 34 -5.26 -7.35 2.11
C SER A 34 -4.32 -6.21 2.56
N ARG A 35 -3.55 -5.63 1.64
CA ARG A 35 -2.57 -4.58 1.92
C ARG A 35 -2.62 -3.48 0.84
N ILE A 36 -2.64 -2.23 1.26
CA ILE A 36 -2.45 -1.04 0.42
C ILE A 36 -1.12 -0.39 0.79
N ILE A 37 -0.32 -0.03 -0.21
CA ILE A 37 0.91 0.75 -0.03
C ILE A 37 0.80 2.02 -0.86
N VAL A 38 0.69 3.16 -0.20
CA VAL A 38 0.83 4.48 -0.81
C VAL A 38 2.32 4.78 -0.97
N VAL A 39 2.74 5.07 -2.20
CA VAL A 39 4.12 5.38 -2.55
C VAL A 39 4.19 6.84 -2.97
N SER A 40 4.65 7.71 -2.06
CA SER A 40 4.80 9.15 -2.31
C SER A 40 5.75 9.75 -1.28
N ASP A 41 6.80 10.42 -1.76
CA ASP A 41 7.80 11.05 -0.90
C ASP A 41 7.20 12.22 -0.10
N GLU A 42 6.35 13.03 -0.74
CA GLU A 42 5.64 14.15 -0.10
C GLU A 42 4.74 13.65 1.04
N VAL A 43 3.90 12.64 0.78
CA VAL A 43 2.98 12.09 1.78
C VAL A 43 3.73 11.35 2.87
N ALA A 44 4.86 10.70 2.55
CA ALA A 44 5.69 10.03 3.53
C ALA A 44 6.35 11.00 4.51
N ALA A 45 6.65 12.23 4.07
CA ALA A 45 7.18 13.31 4.90
C ALA A 45 6.11 14.03 5.75
N ASP A 46 4.83 13.96 5.34
CA ASP A 46 3.70 14.53 6.08
C ASP A 46 3.14 13.54 7.11
N THR A 47 3.48 13.75 8.38
CA THR A 47 3.05 12.87 9.48
C THR A 47 1.54 12.89 9.72
N VAL A 48 0.87 14.02 9.49
CA VAL A 48 -0.57 14.16 9.67
C VAL A 48 -1.30 13.42 8.57
N ARG A 49 -0.95 13.67 7.31
CA ARG A 49 -1.56 13.02 6.15
C ARG A 49 -1.33 11.51 6.16
N LYS A 50 -0.11 11.07 6.52
CA LYS A 50 0.20 9.65 6.72
C LYS A 50 -0.71 9.01 7.76
N THR A 51 -0.86 9.63 8.92
CA THR A 51 -1.70 9.12 10.01
C THR A 51 -3.16 8.99 9.55
N LEU A 52 -3.71 10.04 8.93
CA LEU A 52 -5.08 10.05 8.43
C LEU A 52 -5.32 8.93 7.41
N LEU A 53 -4.42 8.77 6.43
CA LEU A 53 -4.54 7.72 5.41
C LEU A 53 -4.55 6.31 6.02
N THR A 54 -3.72 6.07 7.04
CA THR A 54 -3.70 4.76 7.71
C THR A 54 -4.96 4.49 8.54
N GLN A 55 -5.60 5.53 9.08
CA GLN A 55 -6.84 5.41 9.88
C GLN A 55 -8.08 5.15 9.01
N VAL A 56 -8.08 5.59 7.76
CA VAL A 56 -9.21 5.41 6.82
C VAL A 56 -9.08 4.15 5.96
N ALA A 57 -8.14 3.26 6.27
CA ALA A 57 -7.99 1.99 5.58
C ALA A 57 -9.28 1.16 5.68
N PRO A 58 -9.71 0.46 4.60
CA PRO A 58 -10.86 -0.42 4.66
C PRO A 58 -10.72 -1.50 5.75
N PRO A 59 -11.82 -1.95 6.38
CA PRO A 59 -11.76 -3.02 7.37
C PRO A 59 -11.09 -4.29 6.84
N GLY A 60 -10.17 -4.86 7.61
CA GLY A 60 -9.41 -6.05 7.22
C GLY A 60 -8.27 -5.79 6.22
N VAL A 61 -7.99 -4.53 5.89
CA VAL A 61 -6.90 -4.13 4.99
C VAL A 61 -5.88 -3.27 5.76
N THR A 62 -4.60 -3.61 5.68
CA THR A 62 -3.53 -2.78 6.23
C THR A 62 -3.12 -1.71 5.23
N ALA A 63 -2.86 -0.50 5.72
CA ALA A 63 -2.37 0.61 4.89
C ALA A 63 -0.99 1.07 5.35
N HIS A 64 -0.10 1.29 4.40
CA HIS A 64 1.23 1.85 4.63
C HIS A 64 1.47 3.04 3.72
N VAL A 65 2.23 4.01 4.21
CA VAL A 65 2.74 5.13 3.40
C VAL A 65 4.26 5.09 3.46
N VAL A 66 4.89 5.07 2.28
CA VAL A 66 6.33 4.96 2.11
C VAL A 66 6.81 5.90 1.00
N ASP A 67 8.08 6.30 1.09
CA ASP A 67 8.80 6.91 -0.03
C ASP A 67 9.15 5.87 -1.10
N VAL A 68 9.53 6.34 -2.29
CA VAL A 68 9.87 5.50 -3.44
C VAL A 68 11.04 4.56 -3.12
N ALA A 69 12.08 5.07 -2.45
CA ALA A 69 13.27 4.29 -2.12
C ALA A 69 12.95 3.12 -1.16
N LYS A 70 12.07 3.34 -0.19
CA LYS A 70 11.57 2.33 0.73
C LYS A 70 10.68 1.33 0.03
N MET A 71 9.85 1.76 -0.93
CA MET A 71 9.05 0.81 -1.72
C MET A 71 9.92 -0.20 -2.45
N ILE A 72 11.01 0.24 -3.10
CA ILE A 72 11.97 -0.64 -3.77
C ILE A 72 12.57 -1.66 -2.78
N ARG A 73 12.95 -1.20 -1.58
CA ARG A 73 13.49 -2.09 -0.53
C ARG A 73 12.46 -3.11 -0.05
N VAL A 74 11.20 -2.70 0.12
CA VAL A 74 10.10 -3.60 0.55
C VAL A 74 9.83 -4.65 -0.53
N TYR A 75 9.74 -4.22 -1.80
CA TYR A 75 9.49 -5.12 -2.93
C TYR A 75 10.57 -6.20 -3.07
N ASN A 76 11.84 -5.82 -2.89
CA ASN A 76 12.99 -6.71 -2.98
C ASN A 76 13.26 -7.53 -1.69
N ASN A 77 12.43 -7.40 -0.65
CA ASN A 77 12.64 -8.10 0.61
C ASN A 77 11.76 -9.38 0.69
N PRO A 78 12.34 -10.58 0.56
CA PRO A 78 11.58 -11.83 0.58
C PRO A 78 10.92 -12.13 1.95
N ASN A 79 11.39 -11.51 3.04
CA ASN A 79 10.80 -11.69 4.38
C ASN A 79 9.50 -10.88 4.59
N MET A 80 9.12 -10.01 3.66
CA MET A 80 7.89 -9.19 3.75
C MET A 80 6.69 -9.82 3.03
N LEU A 81 6.85 -11.06 2.53
CA LEU A 81 5.90 -11.77 1.65
C LEU A 81 4.80 -12.56 2.38
N ALA A 82 4.86 -12.67 3.71
CA ALA A 82 3.84 -13.39 4.48
C ALA A 82 3.42 -12.57 5.72
N ASN A 83 2.11 -12.34 5.84
CA ASN A 83 1.35 -11.99 7.03
C ASN A 83 2.11 -11.24 8.14
N ALA A 84 2.10 -9.91 8.03
CA ALA A 84 1.99 -8.99 9.15
C ALA A 84 0.81 -8.06 8.86
#